data_AF-A0A7C3LWG5-F1
#
_entry.id   AF-A0A7C3LWG5-F1
#
_cell.length_a   1.000
_cell.length_b   1.000
_cell.length_c   1.000
_cell.angle_alpha   90.00
_cell.angle_beta   90.00
_cell.angle_gamma   90.00
#
_symmetry.space_group_name_H-M   'P 1'
#
loop_
_entity.id
_entity.type
_entity.pdbx_description
1 polymer ?
#
loop_
_entity_poly.entity_id
_entity_poly.type
_entity_poly.pdbx_seq_one_letter_code
_entity_poly.pdbx_strand_id
1 'polypeptide(L)'
;MLRFPGRRISGYLGVLYRIEEYERLSKEGKQRLGWIKKKRQWVNVSKVCRYFGISRKTFYKWYRRYKIFGLMGLETPSKAPHKRRQAEISRDQELRIIKLRKKYIRYGPKKLAILYER
;
A
#
# COMPACT_ATOMS: atom_id res chain seq x y z
N MET A 1 -13.27 1.05 10.92
CA MET A 1 -13.31 2.38 11.58
C MET A 1 -12.34 3.29 10.83
N LEU A 2 -12.71 4.40 10.19
CA LEU A 2 -13.91 5.23 10.27
C LEU A 2 -14.52 5.41 8.86
N ARG A 3 -15.78 5.00 8.69
CA ARG A 3 -16.66 5.49 7.62
C ARG A 3 -17.32 6.75 8.18
N PHE A 4 -17.24 7.88 7.48
CA PHE A 4 -18.19 8.96 7.72
C PHE A 4 -19.03 9.20 6.45
N PRO A 5 -20.36 9.02 6.53
CA PRO A 5 -21.28 9.16 5.42
C PRO A 5 -21.69 10.62 5.24
N GLY A 6 -21.86 11.02 3.98
CA GLY A 6 -22.81 12.02 3.47
C GLY A 6 -23.41 13.08 4.39
N ARG A 7 -22.64 13.86 5.15
CA ARG A 7 -23.13 15.10 5.79
C ARG A 7 -22.64 16.32 5.01
N ARG A 8 -23.54 17.27 4.73
CA ARG A 8 -23.18 18.62 4.27
C ARG A 8 -22.40 19.30 5.42
N ILE A 9 -21.08 19.29 5.31
CA ILE A 9 -20.19 19.91 6.29
C ILE A 9 -20.27 21.44 6.11
N SER A 10 -20.52 22.17 7.20
CA SER A 10 -20.45 23.64 7.24
C SER A 10 -19.11 24.14 6.69
N GLY A 11 -19.11 25.24 5.95
CA GLY A 11 -18.00 25.70 5.10
C GLY A 11 -16.63 25.75 5.82
N TYR A 12 -16.59 26.20 7.07
CA TYR A 12 -15.34 26.26 7.85
C TYR A 12 -14.78 24.88 8.19
N LEU A 13 -15.62 23.99 8.70
CA LEU A 13 -15.19 22.62 9.01
C LEU A 13 -14.72 21.91 7.73
N GLY A 14 -15.42 22.09 6.61
CA GLY A 14 -15.02 21.51 5.32
C GLY A 14 -13.66 22.01 4.81
N VAL A 15 -13.30 23.26 5.10
CA VAL A 15 -11.99 23.83 4.78
C VAL A 15 -10.91 23.29 5.72
N LEU A 16 -11.18 23.25 7.02
CA LEU A 16 -10.23 22.73 8.02
C LEU A 16 -9.89 21.25 7.80
N TYR A 17 -10.89 20.41 7.53
CA TYR A 17 -10.67 19.01 7.18
C TYR A 17 -9.79 18.86 5.93
N ARG A 18 -9.99 19.72 4.91
CA ARG A 18 -9.18 19.69 3.69
C ARG A 18 -7.73 20.11 3.92
N ILE A 19 -7.49 21.05 4.83
CA ILE A 19 -6.14 21.50 5.20
C ILE A 19 -5.42 20.39 5.97
N GLU A 20 -6.10 19.77 6.94
CA GLU A 20 -5.52 18.68 7.72
C GLU A 20 -5.20 17.44 6.85
N GLU A 21 -6.10 17.07 5.93
CA GLU A 21 -5.85 15.98 4.97
C GLU A 21 -4.69 16.30 4.00
N TYR A 22 -4.51 17.57 3.64
CA TYR A 22 -3.40 18.01 2.81
C TYR A 22 -2.05 17.90 3.53
N GLU A 23 -2.00 18.28 4.81
CA GLU A 23 -0.75 18.19 5.57
C GLU A 23 -0.30 16.75 5.79
N ARG A 24 -1.25 15.85 6.03
CA ARG A 24 -0.99 14.41 6.21
C ARG A 24 -0.55 13.68 4.94
N LEU A 25 -0.60 14.34 3.79
CA LEU A 25 -0.30 13.75 2.50
C LEU A 25 1.22 13.61 2.29
N SER A 26 1.66 12.46 1.81
CA SER A 26 3.05 12.18 1.44
C SER A 26 3.53 13.10 0.32
N LYS A 27 4.86 13.23 0.17
CA LYS A 27 5.47 14.02 -0.92
C LYS A 27 4.96 13.59 -2.30
N GLU A 28 4.82 12.28 -2.51
CA GLU A 28 4.25 11.73 -3.75
C GLU A 28 2.77 12.10 -3.93
N GLY A 29 1.98 12.02 -2.85
CA GLY A 29 0.57 12.43 -2.88
C GLY A 29 0.41 13.92 -3.21
N LYS A 30 1.24 14.79 -2.60
CA LYS A 30 1.27 16.24 -2.89
C LYS A 30 1.64 16.50 -4.35
N GLN A 31 2.60 15.77 -4.90
CA GLN A 31 2.94 15.84 -6.33
C GLN A 31 1.76 15.46 -7.22
N ARG A 32 1.08 14.33 -6.92
CA ARG A 32 -0.09 13.86 -7.68
C ARG A 32 -1.25 14.84 -7.60
N LEU A 33 -1.45 15.50 -6.46
CA LEU A 33 -2.43 16.57 -6.30
C LEU A 33 -2.12 17.74 -7.25
N GLY A 34 -0.85 18.05 -7.46
CA GLY A 34 -0.38 19.01 -8.45
C GLY A 34 -0.87 18.70 -9.86
N TRP A 35 -0.84 17.42 -10.28
CA TRP A 35 -1.36 17.01 -11.59
C TRP A 35 -2.85 17.33 -11.74
N ILE A 36 -3.62 17.06 -10.69
CA ILE A 36 -5.07 17.26 -10.68
C ILE A 36 -5.41 18.76 -10.68
N LYS A 37 -4.69 19.56 -9.88
CA LYS A 37 -4.81 21.02 -9.89
C LYS A 37 -4.50 21.57 -11.29
N LYS A 38 -3.43 21.12 -11.94
CA LYS A 38 -3.06 21.58 -13.29
C LYS A 38 -4.09 21.18 -14.35
N LYS A 39 -4.68 19.98 -14.26
CA LYS A 39 -5.79 19.57 -15.14
C LYS A 39 -7.03 20.45 -15.00
N ARG A 40 -7.27 21.07 -13.84
CA ARG A 40 -8.38 22.02 -13.69
C ARG A 40 -8.13 23.31 -14.47
N GLN A 41 -6.87 23.73 -14.57
CA GLN A 41 -6.48 24.91 -15.34
C GLN A 41 -6.45 24.61 -16.85
N TRP A 42 -6.07 23.40 -17.25
CA TRP A 42 -5.80 23.04 -18.65
C TRP A 42 -6.76 21.96 -19.13
N VAL A 43 -7.50 22.23 -20.22
CA VAL A 43 -8.47 21.27 -20.78
C VAL A 43 -7.80 19.98 -21.29
N ASN A 44 -6.55 20.06 -21.78
CA ASN A 44 -5.86 18.94 -22.41
C ASN A 44 -4.94 18.17 -21.44
N VAL A 45 -5.30 16.92 -21.15
CA VAL A 45 -4.55 16.00 -20.29
C VAL A 45 -3.16 15.66 -20.86
N SER A 46 -3.00 15.56 -22.18
CA SER A 46 -1.72 15.26 -22.82
C SER A 46 -0.68 16.35 -22.54
N LYS A 47 -1.10 17.62 -22.54
CA LYS A 47 -0.22 18.74 -22.20
C LYS A 47 0.21 18.71 -20.72
N VAL A 48 -0.72 18.40 -19.81
CA VAL A 48 -0.42 18.21 -18.38
C VAL A 48 0.56 17.06 -18.17
N CYS A 49 0.36 15.93 -18.86
CA CYS A 49 1.24 14.76 -18.78
C CYS A 49 2.66 15.08 -19.24
N ARG A 50 2.82 15.81 -20.36
CA ARG A 50 4.11 16.28 -20.87
C ARG A 50 4.81 17.20 -19.87
N TYR A 51 4.07 18.15 -19.28
CA TYR A 51 4.62 19.09 -18.30
C TYR A 51 5.20 18.40 -17.05
N PHE A 52 4.54 17.35 -16.56
CA PHE A 52 5.00 16.60 -15.39
C PHE A 52 5.88 15.38 -15.71
N GLY A 53 6.15 15.09 -16.98
CA GLY A 53 6.94 13.92 -17.38
C GLY A 53 6.27 12.57 -17.06
N ILE A 54 4.93 12.49 -17.05
CA ILE A 54 4.18 11.28 -16.72
C ILE A 54 3.43 10.71 -17.91
N SER A 55 3.20 9.39 -17.91
CA SER A 55 2.30 8.78 -18.91
C SER A 55 0.83 9.13 -18.63
N ARG A 56 0.02 9.22 -19.70
CA ARG A 56 -1.44 9.38 -19.60
C ARG A 56 -2.09 8.27 -18.78
N LYS A 57 -1.59 7.03 -18.89
CA LYS A 57 -2.07 5.87 -18.12
C LYS A 57 -1.90 6.10 -16.62
N THR A 58 -0.74 6.59 -16.19
CA THR A 58 -0.47 6.94 -14.80
C THR A 58 -1.42 8.03 -14.32
N PHE A 59 -1.60 9.10 -15.11
CA PHE A 59 -2.54 10.17 -14.78
C PHE A 59 -3.96 9.65 -14.54
N TYR A 60 -4.53 8.90 -15.49
CA TYR A 60 -5.91 8.40 -15.36
C TYR A 60 -6.08 7.37 -14.24
N LYS A 61 -5.05 6.58 -13.92
CA LYS A 61 -5.07 5.70 -12.73
C LYS A 61 -5.29 6.53 -11.46
N TRP A 62 -4.48 7.57 -11.26
CA TRP A 62 -4.55 8.40 -10.05
C TRP A 62 -5.75 9.33 -10.04
N TYR A 63 -6.16 9.86 -11.19
CA TYR A 63 -7.35 10.69 -11.32
C TYR A 63 -8.64 9.94 -10.93
N ARG A 64 -8.77 8.67 -11.36
CA ARG A 64 -9.89 7.82 -10.94
C ARG A 64 -9.89 7.56 -9.43
N ARG A 65 -8.73 7.30 -8.83
CA ARG A 65 -8.62 7.12 -7.36
C ARG A 65 -8.99 8.39 -6.61
N TYR A 66 -8.53 9.56 -7.06
CA TYR A 66 -8.90 10.85 -6.47
C TYR A 66 -10.40 11.13 -6.56
N LYS A 67 -11.05 10.79 -7.68
CA LYS A 67 -12.51 10.94 -7.83
C LYS A 67 -13.31 10.10 -6.84
N ILE A 68 -12.80 8.94 -6.42
CA ILE A 68 -13.50 8.01 -5.53
C ILE A 68 -13.16 8.30 -4.06
N PHE A 69 -11.89 8.54 -3.76
CA PHE A 69 -11.37 8.59 -2.38
C PHE A 69 -10.83 9.97 -1.96
N GLY A 70 -10.99 11.01 -2.80
CA GLY A 70 -10.48 12.35 -2.49
C GLY A 70 -8.96 12.40 -2.37
N LEU A 71 -8.47 13.23 -1.43
CA LEU A 71 -7.03 13.41 -1.15
C LEU A 71 -6.36 12.09 -0.72
N MET A 72 -7.04 11.26 0.08
CA MET A 72 -6.54 9.96 0.52
C MET A 72 -6.31 8.97 -0.63
N GLY A 73 -7.03 9.14 -1.75
CA GLY A 73 -6.84 8.33 -2.96
C GLY A 73 -5.50 8.54 -3.67
N LEU A 74 -4.80 9.63 -3.35
CA LEU A 74 -3.50 9.96 -3.92
C LEU A 74 -2.34 9.32 -3.18
N GLU A 75 -2.60 8.69 -2.03
CA GLU A 75 -1.57 7.95 -1.30
C GLU A 75 -1.15 6.66 -2.01
N THR A 76 0.14 6.37 -1.88
CA THR A 76 0.73 5.14 -2.41
C THR A 76 0.22 3.97 -1.58
N PRO A 77 -0.54 3.03 -2.18
CA PRO A 77 -0.99 1.86 -1.45
C PRO A 77 0.21 0.98 -1.13
N SER A 78 0.09 0.20 -0.05
CA SER A 78 1.09 -0.81 0.26
C SER A 78 1.32 -1.73 -0.95
N LYS A 79 2.58 -1.96 -1.30
CA LYS A 79 2.99 -2.92 -2.32
C LYS A 79 3.10 -4.34 -1.76
N ALA A 80 2.83 -4.53 -0.46
CA ALA A 80 2.93 -5.83 0.17
C ALA A 80 1.88 -6.80 -0.39
N PRO A 81 2.22 -8.09 -0.54
CA PRO A 81 1.25 -9.09 -0.98
C PRO A 81 0.10 -9.17 0.04
N HIS A 82 -1.14 -9.25 -0.48
CA HIS A 82 -2.34 -9.39 0.34
C HIS A 82 -2.34 -10.69 1.14
N LYS A 83 -1.79 -11.76 0.56
CA LYS A 83 -1.65 -13.08 1.21
C LYS A 83 -0.16 -13.38 1.33
N ARG A 84 0.36 -13.31 2.56
CA ARG A 84 1.71 -13.79 2.88
C ARG A 84 1.62 -15.29 3.17
N ARG A 85 2.68 -16.05 2.83
CA ARG A 85 2.79 -17.44 3.24
C ARG A 85 2.76 -17.51 4.76
N GLN A 86 1.91 -18.36 5.31
CA GLN A 86 1.91 -18.67 6.73
C GLN A 86 2.93 -19.78 6.97
N ALA A 87 3.58 -19.77 8.13
CA ALA A 87 4.46 -20.87 8.50
C ALA A 87 3.64 -22.17 8.59
N GLU A 88 4.08 -23.20 7.88
CA GLU A 88 3.45 -24.53 7.94
C GLU A 88 3.78 -25.28 9.23
N ILE A 89 4.87 -24.89 9.89
CA ILE A 89 5.37 -25.51 11.11
C ILE A 89 5.24 -24.57 12.31
N SER A 90 4.97 -25.14 13.48
CA SER A 90 4.98 -24.38 14.73
C SER A 90 6.40 -24.15 15.24
N ARG A 91 6.57 -23.18 16.14
CA ARG A 91 7.87 -22.86 16.74
C ARG A 91 8.50 -24.05 17.46
N ASP A 92 7.70 -24.88 18.12
CA ASP A 92 8.19 -26.07 18.82
C ASP A 92 8.65 -27.16 17.86
N GLN A 93 8.00 -27.27 16.70
CA GLN A 93 8.43 -28.18 15.64
C GLN A 93 9.75 -27.70 15.04
N GLU A 94 9.87 -26.40 14.77
CA GLU A 94 11.11 -25.77 14.29
C GLU A 94 12.28 -25.99 15.27
N LEU A 95 12.07 -25.75 16.57
CA LEU A 95 13.08 -25.96 17.61
C LEU A 95 13.52 -27.43 17.70
N ARG A 96 12.57 -28.37 17.58
CA ARG A 96 12.88 -29.81 17.53
C ARG A 96 13.70 -30.17 16.31
N ILE A 97 13.35 -29.66 15.13
CA ILE A 97 14.10 -29.86 13.89
C ILE A 97 15.52 -29.30 14.03
N ILE A 98 15.67 -28.08 14.58
CA ILE A 98 16.99 -27.46 14.83
C ILE A 98 17.82 -28.34 15.78
N LYS A 99 17.21 -28.86 16.86
CA LYS A 99 17.90 -29.73 17.82
C LYS A 99 18.38 -31.04 17.17
N LEU A 100 17.53 -31.68 16.37
CA LEU A 100 17.89 -32.89 15.62
C LEU A 100 19.01 -32.62 14.60
N ARG A 101 18.92 -31.49 13.89
CA ARG A 101 19.93 -31.06 12.91
C ARG A 101 21.30 -30.81 13.57
N LYS A 102 21.31 -30.21 14.76
CA LYS A 102 22.53 -30.00 15.55
C LYS A 102 23.12 -31.32 16.07
N LYS A 103 22.28 -32.25 16.53
CA LYS A 103 22.72 -33.56 17.06
C LYS A 103 23.28 -34.47 15.96
N TYR A 104 22.72 -34.43 14.75
CA TYR A 104 23.09 -35.30 13.64
C TYR A 104 23.43 -34.51 12.37
N ILE A 105 24.57 -33.81 12.39
CA ILE A 105 24.95 -32.86 11.33
C ILE A 105 25.16 -33.51 9.96
N ARG A 106 25.59 -34.79 9.92
CA ARG A 106 25.83 -35.57 8.69
C ARG A 106 24.56 -36.15 8.07
N TYR A 107 23.42 -36.10 8.76
CA TYR A 107 22.20 -36.79 8.31
C TYR A 107 21.42 -35.91 7.35
N GLY A 108 20.96 -36.47 6.23
CA GLY A 108 20.08 -35.75 5.30
C GLY A 108 18.67 -35.54 5.85
N PRO A 109 17.86 -34.68 5.22
CA PRO A 109 16.50 -34.35 5.67
C PRO A 109 15.60 -35.59 5.81
N LYS A 110 15.71 -36.57 4.91
CA LYS A 110 14.96 -37.84 4.98
C LYS A 110 15.25 -38.64 6.25
N LYS A 111 16.52 -38.71 6.67
CA LYS A 111 16.92 -39.41 7.90
C LYS A 111 16.46 -38.66 9.14
N LEU A 112 16.47 -37.33 9.09
CA LEU A 112 15.97 -36.49 10.19
C LEU A 112 14.44 -36.58 10.33
N ALA A 113 13.69 -36.73 9.24
CA ALA A 113 12.24 -36.94 9.28
C ALA A 113 11.87 -38.22 10.04
N ILE A 114 12.55 -39.33 9.76
CA ILE A 114 12.36 -40.60 10.50
C ILE A 114 12.62 -40.42 12.00
N LEU A 115 13.63 -39.65 12.37
CA LEU A 115 13.96 -39.36 13.78
C LEU A 115 12.99 -38.37 14.43
N TYR A 116 12.28 -37.59 13.63
CA TYR A 116 11.32 -36.60 14.11
C TYR A 116 9.93 -37.21 14.34
N GLU A 117 9.58 -38.25 13.58
CA GLU A 117 8.33 -39.02 13.72
C GLU A 117 8.36 -40.06 14.86
N ARG A 118 9.56 -40.37 15.38
CA ARG A 118 9.78 -41.23 16.55
C ARG A 118 9.70 -40.43 17.84
#